data_AF-A0A6B9FI15-F1
#
_entry.id   AF-A0A6B9FI15-F1
#
_cell.length_a   1.000
_cell.length_b   1.000
_cell.length_c   1.000
_cell.angle_alpha   90.00
_cell.angle_beta   90.00
_cell.angle_gamma   90.00
#
_symmetry.space_group_name_H-M   'P 1'
#
loop_
_entity.id
_entity.type
_entity.pdbx_description
1 polymer ?
#
loop_
_entity_poly.entity_id
_entity_poly.type
_entity_poly.pdbx_seq_one_letter_code
_entity_poly.pdbx_strand_id
1 'polypeptide(L)'
;MNPLIPETCIRDVVLDAFSLAVSYYKEFAISASDARQIAHANLKIKEYTSGIATIDLSIDPDGEIFLMPESADLVIQSLMNFMGDIDRQKNPLLAYHVGNLTIQCRNVQCLSSDSDDAVSTKNIH
;
A
#
# COMPACT_ATOMS: atom_id res chain seq x y z
N MET A 1 10.13 18.96 15.41
CA MET A 1 9.68 18.82 14.01
C MET A 1 9.87 17.37 13.65
N ASN A 2 8.78 16.59 13.64
CA ASN A 2 8.82 15.25 13.05
C ASN A 2 8.97 15.44 11.54
N PRO A 3 9.88 14.72 10.87
CA PRO A 3 9.93 14.76 9.43
C PRO A 3 8.65 14.11 8.91
N LEU A 4 7.73 14.91 8.37
CA LEU A 4 6.69 14.38 7.50
C LEU A 4 7.42 13.66 6.37
N ILE A 5 7.21 12.36 6.25
CA ILE A 5 7.60 11.62 5.06
C ILE A 5 6.85 12.28 3.90
N PRO A 6 7.53 12.78 2.85
CA PRO A 6 6.87 13.47 1.76
C PRO A 6 5.77 12.58 1.16
N GLU A 7 4.58 13.11 0.89
CA GLU A 7 3.44 12.35 0.37
C GLU A 7 3.76 11.62 -0.95
N THR A 8 4.66 12.20 -1.75
CA THR A 8 5.22 11.57 -2.96
C THR A 8 5.90 10.23 -2.67
N CYS A 9 6.51 10.07 -1.49
CA CYS A 9 7.14 8.83 -1.04
C CYS A 9 6.09 7.74 -0.78
N ILE A 10 4.90 8.08 -0.29
CA ILE A 10 3.82 7.10 -0.03
C ILE A 10 3.26 6.59 -1.34
N ARG A 11 3.00 7.49 -2.30
CA ARG A 11 2.49 7.11 -3.63
C ARG A 11 3.41 6.10 -4.30
N ASP A 12 4.70 6.43 -4.38
CA ASP A 12 5.68 5.58 -5.07
C ASP A 12 5.83 4.22 -4.36
N VAL A 13 5.78 4.21 -3.02
CA VAL A 13 5.81 2.99 -2.20
C VAL A 13 4.61 2.08 -2.49
N VAL A 14 3.40 2.63 -2.58
CA VAL A 14 2.20 1.83 -2.81
C VAL A 14 2.11 1.36 -4.26
N LEU A 15 2.46 2.22 -5.22
CA LEU A 15 2.53 1.86 -6.64
C LEU A 15 3.55 0.74 -6.88
N ASP A 16 4.73 0.83 -6.25
CA ASP A 16 5.76 -0.20 -6.33
C ASP A 16 5.23 -1.53 -5.78
N ALA A 17 4.63 -1.52 -4.60
CA ALA A 17 4.10 -2.74 -3.99
C ALA A 17 3.00 -3.41 -4.82
N PHE A 18 2.05 -2.63 -5.34
CA PHE A 18 0.94 -3.18 -6.12
C PHE A 18 1.44 -3.69 -7.47
N SER A 19 2.42 -3.02 -8.07
CA SER A 19 3.08 -3.47 -9.32
C SER A 19 3.84 -4.78 -9.11
N LEU A 20 4.51 -4.94 -7.97
CA LEU A 20 5.16 -6.18 -7.57
C LEU A 20 4.14 -7.30 -7.33
N ALA A 21 3.00 -7.01 -6.70
CA ALA A 21 1.92 -7.97 -6.52
C ALA A 21 1.37 -8.46 -7.86
N VAL A 22 1.10 -7.55 -8.80
CA VAL A 22 0.66 -7.91 -10.15
C VAL A 22 1.67 -8.83 -10.84
N SER A 23 2.97 -8.52 -10.73
CA SER A 23 4.04 -9.32 -11.34
C SER A 23 4.12 -10.72 -10.72
N TYR A 24 4.10 -10.79 -9.39
CA TYR A 24 4.10 -12.07 -8.65
C TYR A 24 2.93 -12.96 -9.06
N TYR A 25 1.71 -12.41 -9.10
CA TYR A 25 0.53 -13.20 -9.44
C TYR A 25 0.48 -13.63 -10.91
N LYS A 26 1.09 -12.87 -11.83
CA LYS A 26 1.28 -13.32 -13.22
C LYS A 26 2.18 -14.54 -13.29
N GLU A 27 3.31 -14.54 -12.58
CA GLU A 27 4.23 -15.68 -12.54
C GLU A 27 3.60 -16.90 -11.83
N PHE A 28 2.87 -16.64 -10.74
CA PHE A 28 2.10 -17.68 -10.05
C PHE A 28 1.05 -18.31 -10.97
N ALA A 29 0.31 -17.50 -11.75
CA ALA A 29 -0.67 -18.02 -12.72
C ALA A 29 -0.04 -18.90 -13.81
N ILE A 30 1.16 -18.54 -14.28
CA ILE A 30 1.91 -19.32 -15.29
C ILE A 30 2.35 -20.67 -14.73
N SER A 31 2.73 -20.73 -13.45
CA SER A 31 3.24 -21.94 -12.79
C SER A 31 2.16 -22.77 -12.09
N ALA A 32 0.92 -22.27 -12.01
CA ALA A 32 -0.20 -22.94 -11.38
C ALA A 32 -0.62 -24.23 -12.11
N SER A 33 -0.91 -25.27 -11.35
CA SER A 33 -1.25 -26.60 -11.89
C SER A 33 -2.75 -26.81 -12.13
N ASP A 34 -3.60 -25.95 -11.55
CA ASP A 34 -5.05 -26.10 -11.64
C ASP A 34 -5.80 -24.77 -11.89
N ALA A 35 -7.02 -24.91 -12.41
CA ALA A 35 -7.86 -23.78 -12.81
C ALA A 35 -8.28 -22.88 -11.63
N ARG A 36 -8.33 -23.41 -10.40
CA ARG A 36 -8.69 -22.62 -9.20
C ARG A 36 -7.56 -21.70 -8.81
N GLN A 37 -6.31 -22.18 -8.85
CA GLN A 37 -5.12 -21.36 -8.61
C GLN A 37 -4.99 -20.26 -9.67
N ILE A 38 -5.22 -20.58 -10.95
CA ILE A 38 -5.22 -19.59 -12.04
C ILE A 38 -6.32 -18.54 -11.83
N ALA A 39 -7.54 -18.96 -11.47
CA ALA A 39 -8.65 -18.04 -11.21
C ALA A 39 -8.37 -17.12 -10.02
N HIS A 40 -7.76 -17.64 -8.95
CA HIS A 40 -7.34 -16.85 -7.80
C HIS A 40 -6.28 -15.81 -8.19
N ALA A 41 -5.25 -16.22 -8.95
CA ALA A 41 -4.21 -15.33 -9.43
C ALA A 41 -4.77 -14.19 -10.30
N ASN A 42 -5.68 -14.52 -11.22
CA ASN A 42 -6.33 -13.53 -12.08
C ASN A 42 -7.20 -12.54 -11.29
N LEU A 43 -7.91 -13.02 -10.25
CA LEU A 43 -8.65 -12.13 -9.36
C LEU A 43 -7.72 -11.15 -8.65
N LYS A 44 -6.59 -11.64 -8.14
CA LYS A 44 -5.60 -10.79 -7.46
C LYS A 44 -4.93 -9.79 -8.41
N ILE A 45 -4.57 -10.20 -9.63
CA ILE A 45 -4.07 -9.28 -10.67
C ILE A 45 -5.07 -8.15 -10.90
N LYS A 46 -6.36 -8.47 -11.03
CA LYS A 46 -7.41 -7.46 -11.23
C LYS A 46 -7.53 -6.53 -10.03
N GLU A 47 -7.56 -7.07 -8.82
CA GLU A 47 -7.63 -6.31 -7.56
C GLU A 47 -6.51 -5.27 -7.45
N TYR A 48 -5.25 -5.69 -7.60
CA TYR A 48 -4.10 -4.77 -7.51
C TYR A 48 -4.01 -3.79 -8.68
N THR A 49 -4.39 -4.19 -9.90
CA THR A 49 -4.43 -3.28 -11.06
C THR A 49 -5.49 -2.19 -10.86
N SER A 50 -6.67 -2.54 -10.36
CA SER A 50 -7.71 -1.58 -10.01
C SER A 50 -7.30 -0.68 -8.85
N GLY A 51 -6.57 -1.23 -7.87
CA GLY A 51 -5.97 -0.45 -6.78
C GLY A 51 -5.02 0.64 -7.28
N ILE A 52 -4.12 0.32 -8.21
CA ILE A 52 -3.20 1.28 -8.86
C ILE A 52 -4.00 2.42 -9.51
N ALA A 53 -4.99 2.08 -10.33
CA ALA A 53 -5.82 3.07 -11.02
C ALA A 53 -6.60 3.97 -10.04
N THR A 54 -7.00 3.43 -8.88
CA THR A 54 -7.72 4.19 -7.85
C THR A 54 -6.79 5.14 -7.10
N ILE A 55 -5.54 4.73 -6.84
CA ILE A 55 -4.51 5.60 -6.26
C ILE A 55 -4.27 6.79 -7.20
N ASP A 56 -4.13 6.55 -8.50
CA ASP A 56 -3.92 7.64 -9.48
C ASP A 56 -5.11 8.60 -9.60
N LEU A 57 -6.34 8.15 -9.32
CA LEU A 57 -7.56 8.97 -9.34
C LEU A 57 -7.80 9.76 -8.04
N SER A 58 -7.14 9.39 -6.95
CA SER A 58 -7.29 10.02 -5.63
C SER A 58 -6.33 11.21 -5.41
N ILE A 59 -5.64 11.63 -6.48
CA ILE A 59 -4.63 12.68 -6.50
C ILE A 59 -5.24 13.89 -7.23
N ASP A 60 -5.36 15.01 -6.51
CA ASP A 60 -5.76 16.28 -7.14
C ASP A 60 -4.66 16.70 -8.16
N PRO A 61 -4.97 17.38 -9.27
CA PRO A 61 -3.97 18.06 -10.12
C PRO A 61 -2.87 18.84 -9.39
N ASP A 62 -3.10 19.25 -8.14
CA ASP A 62 -2.17 19.97 -7.28
C ASP A 62 -1.10 19.05 -6.65
N GLY A 63 -1.25 17.73 -6.78
CA GLY A 63 -0.35 16.71 -6.25
C GLY A 63 -0.62 16.30 -4.80
N GLU A 64 -1.62 16.91 -4.15
CA GLU A 64 -2.08 16.48 -2.84
C GLU A 64 -2.90 15.19 -2.97
N ILE A 65 -2.51 14.19 -2.18
CA ILE A 65 -3.20 12.91 -2.15
C ILE A 65 -4.29 13.02 -1.08
N PHE A 66 -5.55 12.89 -1.47
CA PHE A 66 -6.60 12.60 -0.50
C PHE A 66 -6.47 11.12 -0.09
N LEU A 67 -5.46 10.81 0.72
CA LEU A 67 -5.49 9.59 1.52
C LEU A 67 -6.57 9.80 2.58
N MET A 68 -7.83 9.64 2.17
CA MET A 68 -8.89 9.35 3.11
C MET A 68 -8.38 8.20 4.00
N PRO A 69 -8.44 8.31 5.34
CA PRO A 69 -7.91 7.29 6.24
C PRO A 69 -8.35 5.86 5.87
N GLU A 70 -9.56 5.73 5.35
CA GLU A 70 -10.14 4.50 4.84
C GLU A 70 -9.35 3.91 3.65
N SER A 71 -8.84 4.75 2.76
CA SER A 71 -7.99 4.35 1.62
C SER A 71 -6.61 3.88 2.07
N ALA A 72 -6.03 4.53 3.09
CA ALA A 72 -4.74 4.13 3.66
C ALA A 72 -4.83 2.77 4.37
N ASP A 73 -5.91 2.52 5.12
CA ASP A 73 -6.15 1.23 5.76
C ASP A 73 -6.34 0.11 4.74
N LEU A 74 -7.08 0.36 3.65
CA LEU A 74 -7.25 -0.60 2.57
C LEU A 74 -5.92 -0.95 1.90
N VAL A 75 -5.04 0.03 1.69
CA VAL A 75 -3.70 -0.20 1.15
C VAL A 75 -2.86 -1.06 2.08
N ILE A 76 -2.83 -0.75 3.38
CA ILE A 76 -2.06 -1.52 4.37
C ILE A 76 -2.59 -2.96 4.48
N GLN A 77 -3.92 -3.13 4.50
CA GLN A 77 -4.53 -4.47 4.51
C GLN A 77 -4.19 -5.25 3.24
N SER A 78 -4.19 -4.59 2.08
CA SER A 78 -3.80 -5.22 0.81
C SER A 78 -2.33 -5.67 0.83
N LEU A 79 -1.43 -4.82 1.34
CA LEU A 79 -0.02 -5.17 1.53
C LEU A 79 0.18 -6.35 2.49
N MET A 80 -0.56 -6.37 3.60
CA MET A 80 -0.52 -7.48 4.56
C MET A 80 -1.03 -8.79 3.96
N ASN A 81 -2.12 -8.73 3.18
CA ASN A 81 -2.64 -9.88 2.46
C ASN A 81 -1.60 -10.40 1.47
N PHE A 82 -1.01 -9.52 0.65
CA PHE A 82 0.06 -9.89 -0.27
C PHE A 82 1.25 -10.54 0.46
N MET A 83 1.69 -9.98 1.59
CA MET A 83 2.75 -10.54 2.43
C MET A 83 2.42 -11.95 2.98
N GLY A 84 1.13 -12.25 3.14
CA GLY A 84 0.64 -13.58 3.50
C GLY A 84 0.69 -14.58 2.34
N ASP A 85 0.53 -14.09 1.10
CA ASP A 85 0.45 -14.91 -0.11
C ASP A 85 1.83 -15.23 -0.73
N ILE A 86 2.88 -14.47 -0.38
CA ILE A 86 4.24 -14.70 -0.88
C ILE A 86 4.82 -15.99 -0.30
N ASP A 87 5.22 -16.92 -1.17
CA ASP A 87 6.08 -18.04 -0.80
C ASP A 87 7.47 -17.52 -0.42
N ARG A 88 7.71 -17.35 0.89
CA ARG A 88 8.94 -16.76 1.44
C ARG A 88 10.18 -17.62 1.22
N GLN A 89 10.01 -18.92 0.97
CA GLN A 89 11.14 -19.80 0.66
C GLN A 89 11.62 -19.56 -0.76
N LYS A 90 10.69 -19.32 -1.70
CA LYS A 90 11.02 -19.05 -3.10
C LYS A 90 11.34 -17.58 -3.37
N ASN A 91 10.72 -16.66 -2.65
CA ASN A 91 10.81 -15.22 -2.90
C ASN A 91 11.17 -14.42 -1.62
N PRO A 92 12.32 -14.70 -0.98
CA PRO A 92 12.68 -14.07 0.29
C PRO A 92 12.91 -12.56 0.18
N LEU A 93 13.48 -12.08 -0.93
CA LEU A 93 13.73 -10.65 -1.15
C LEU A 93 12.43 -9.87 -1.35
N LEU A 94 11.47 -10.44 -2.09
CA LEU A 94 10.16 -9.85 -2.28
C LEU A 94 9.40 -9.75 -0.95
N ALA A 95 9.43 -10.81 -0.14
CA ALA A 95 8.81 -10.81 1.18
C ALA A 95 9.42 -9.75 2.10
N TYR A 96 10.75 -9.60 2.09
CA TYR A 96 11.45 -8.56 2.86
C TYR A 96 11.07 -7.16 2.38
N HIS A 97 11.05 -6.93 1.07
CA HIS A 97 10.69 -5.65 0.48
C HIS A 97 9.26 -5.24 0.84
N VAL A 98 8.28 -6.12 0.61
CA VAL A 98 6.86 -5.86 0.97
C VAL A 98 6.68 -5.64 2.47
N GLY A 99 7.44 -6.36 3.31
CA GLY A 99 7.47 -6.13 4.76
C GLY A 99 7.96 -4.73 5.13
N ASN A 100 9.04 -4.26 4.50
CA ASN A 100 9.54 -2.90 4.69
C ASN A 100 8.53 -1.84 4.25
N LEU A 101 7.90 -2.02 3.08
CA LEU A 101 6.87 -1.10 2.59
C LEU A 101 5.67 -1.04 3.55
N THR A 102 5.25 -2.18 4.10
CA THR A 102 4.16 -2.25 5.09
C THR A 102 4.51 -1.46 6.36
N ILE A 103 5.75 -1.56 6.85
CA ILE A 103 6.23 -0.79 8.01
C ILE A 103 6.26 0.71 7.70
N GLN A 104 6.74 1.08 6.51
CA GLN A 104 6.77 2.47 6.06
C GLN A 104 5.36 3.08 6.01
N CYS A 105 4.39 2.39 5.40
CA CYS A 105 3.00 2.86 5.34
C CYS A 105 2.37 3.03 6.74
N ARG A 106 2.61 2.09 7.66
CA ARG A 106 2.09 2.19 9.04
C ARG A 106 2.71 3.35 9.83
N ASN A 107 4.01 3.58 9.66
CA ASN A 107 4.70 4.67 10.36
C ASN A 107 4.26 6.05 9.86
N VAL A 108 3.79 6.16 8.60
CA VAL A 108 3.22 7.39 8.09
C VAL A 108 1.84 7.70 8.71
N GLN A 109 0.97 6.69 8.85
CA GLN A 109 -0.32 6.86 9.53
C GLN A 109 -0.19 7.28 11.01
N CYS A 110 0.84 6.79 11.71
CA CYS A 110 1.12 7.23 13.09
C CYS A 110 1.59 8.69 13.20
N LEU A 111 2.15 9.27 12.14
CA LEU A 111 2.61 10.66 12.16
C LEU A 111 1.50 11.65 11.83
N SER A 112 0.45 11.21 11.10
CA SER A 112 -0.73 12.01 10.79
C SER A 112 -1.80 12.00 11.89
N SER A 113 -1.72 11.08 12.87
CA SER A 113 -2.69 10.99 13.97
C SER A 113 -2.40 11.93 15.14
N ASP A 114 -1.22 12.56 15.20
CA ASP A 114 -0.81 13.45 16.30
C ASP A 114 -1.03 14.94 16.00
N SER A 115 -1.55 15.31 14.82
CA SER A 115 -1.74 16.71 14.43
C SER A 115 -3.09 17.32 14.78
N ASP A 116 -4.04 16.55 15.33
CA ASP A 116 -5.40 17.06 15.63
C ASP A 116 -5.60 17.54 17.08
N ASP A 117 -4.62 17.43 17.97
CA ASP A 117 -4.73 17.85 19.39
C ASP A 117 -3.90 19.10 19.76
N ALA A 118 -3.53 19.93 18.78
CA ALA A 118 -2.80 21.18 19.03
C ALA A 118 -3.61 22.47 18.75
N VAL A 119 -4.94 22.43 18.86
CA VAL A 119 -5.76 23.65 18.98
C VAL A 119 -6.60 23.59 20.25
N SER A 120 -5.97 23.85 21.39
CA SER A 120 -6.67 24.43 22.54
C SER A 120 -5.95 25.70 22.94
N THR A 121 -6.42 26.79 22.33
CA THR A 121 -6.23 28.21 22.68
C THR A 121 -5.82 28.43 24.13
N LYS A 122 -4.52 28.69 24.37
CA LYS A 122 -4.07 29.36 25.58
C LYS A 122 -4.29 30.88 25.42
N ASN A 123 -5.39 31.33 26.02
CA ASN A 123 -5.61 32.60 26.70
C ASN A 123 -4.79 33.82 26.25
N ILE A 124 -5.49 34.75 25.59
CA ILE A 124 -5.16 36.18 25.61
C ILE A 124 -6.03 36.82 26.70
N HIS A 125 -5.43 37.11 27.85
CA HIS A 125 -5.78 38.25 28.71
C HIS A 125 -4.56 38.68 29.51
#